data_AF-A0A517ZLV9-F1
#
_entry.id   AF-A0A517ZLV9-F1
#
_cell.length_a   1.000
_cell.length_b   1.000
_cell.length_c   1.000
_cell.angle_alpha   90.00
_cell.angle_beta   90.00
_cell.angle_gamma   90.00
#
_symmetry.space_group_name_H-M   'P 1'
#
loop_
_entity.id
_entity.type
_entity.pdbx_description
1 polymer ?
#
loop_
_entity_poly.entity_id
_entity_poly.type
_entity_poly.pdbx_seq_one_letter_code
_entity_poly.pdbx_strand_id
1 'polypeptide(L)'
;MVLKWGVVASLLALGVVSMAAYFRDADRLQQVAKQAVDEREPVSQQVVQLVDYVAHDVPRGRPEVYFLSPVFQALKPTACQVIDEGGDCAYKARAFIVLANQLGIESSKLCLHDASGEARHAVARVATERGDYIVDLLFGICYRNEDGTPMSIPYIADNLESIIATEVDSGNELARKYPVERYPFDDVSTINWKKSDFWKSAYSTLNVVMSEEQIAGLQRPYFSEEPALMVAYAAFGCCFMIVIIPPAIRRIWRWRKHRRDDVASTSTESKSTEG
;
A
#
# COMPACT_ATOMS: atom_id res chain seq x y z
N MET A 1 -16.70 29.04 17.35
CA MET A 1 -15.43 28.54 17.94
C MET A 1 -15.60 27.13 18.52
N VAL A 2 -16.68 26.86 19.26
CA VAL A 2 -16.99 25.52 19.83
C VAL A 2 -17.02 24.40 18.78
N LEU A 3 -17.68 24.59 17.64
CA LEU A 3 -17.76 23.59 16.56
C LEU A 3 -16.39 23.16 16.02
N LYS A 4 -15.44 24.11 15.88
CA LYS A 4 -14.08 23.84 15.39
C LYS A 4 -13.35 22.89 16.34
N TRP A 5 -13.40 23.17 17.65
CA TRP A 5 -12.71 22.38 18.65
C TRP A 5 -13.35 21.01 18.86
N GLY A 6 -14.67 20.91 18.69
CA GLY A 6 -15.36 19.62 18.63
C GLY A 6 -14.83 18.73 17.50
N VAL A 7 -14.72 19.27 16.28
CA VAL A 7 -14.16 18.52 15.13
C VAL A 7 -12.71 18.08 15.38
N VAL A 8 -11.87 18.98 15.90
CA VAL A 8 -10.47 18.63 16.22
C VAL A 8 -10.40 17.53 17.29
N ALA A 9 -11.21 17.61 18.34
CA ALA A 9 -11.26 16.58 19.38
C ALA A 9 -11.72 15.23 18.81
N SER A 10 -12.76 15.20 17.95
CA SER A 10 -13.23 13.97 17.30
C SER A 10 -12.18 13.35 16.38
N LEU A 11 -11.47 14.16 15.59
CA LEU A 11 -10.39 13.68 14.72
C LEU A 11 -9.20 13.15 15.54
N LEU A 12 -8.83 13.83 16.64
CA LEU A 12 -7.79 13.31 17.54
C LEU A 12 -8.20 11.98 18.18
N ALA A 13 -9.43 11.87 18.67
CA ALA A 13 -9.95 10.63 19.24
C ALA A 13 -9.95 9.50 18.20
N LEU A 14 -10.42 9.78 16.98
CA LEU A 14 -10.37 8.81 15.87
C LEU A 14 -8.93 8.38 15.59
N GLY A 15 -7.98 9.31 15.49
CA GLY A 15 -6.58 9.00 15.24
C GLY A 15 -5.94 8.13 16.32
N VAL A 16 -6.24 8.41 17.60
CA VAL A 16 -5.75 7.62 18.74
C VAL A 16 -6.37 6.21 18.74
N VAL A 17 -7.69 6.11 18.54
CA VAL A 17 -8.37 4.80 18.47
C VAL A 17 -7.83 3.97 17.31
N SER A 18 -7.63 4.57 16.15
CA SER A 18 -7.06 3.87 15.00
C SER A 18 -5.61 3.43 15.24
N MET A 19 -4.80 4.27 15.88
CA MET A 19 -3.43 3.90 16.24
C MET A 19 -3.39 2.75 17.26
N ALA A 20 -4.27 2.77 18.27
CA ALA A 20 -4.39 1.68 19.23
C ALA A 20 -4.83 0.37 18.57
N ALA A 21 -5.77 0.43 17.61
CA ALA A 21 -6.17 -0.72 16.82
C ALA A 21 -5.01 -1.27 15.96
N TYR A 22 -4.21 -0.39 15.34
CA TYR A 22 -3.01 -0.78 14.61
C TYR A 22 -2.02 -1.56 15.48
N PHE A 23 -1.67 -1.05 16.67
CA PHE A 23 -0.72 -1.74 17.55
C PHE A 23 -1.22 -3.11 18.01
N ARG A 24 -2.50 -3.21 18.37
CA ARG A 24 -3.11 -4.50 18.74
C ARG A 24 -3.07 -5.50 17.58
N ASP A 25 -3.38 -5.05 16.37
CA ASP A 25 -3.35 -5.91 15.19
C ASP A 25 -1.91 -6.29 14.84
N ALA A 26 -0.94 -5.38 14.94
CA ALA A 26 0.48 -5.62 14.70
C ALA A 26 1.05 -6.69 15.65
N ASP A 27 0.76 -6.62 16.95
CA ASP A 27 1.21 -7.62 17.93
C ASP A 27 0.70 -9.03 17.57
N ARG A 28 -0.57 -9.12 17.16
CA ARG A 28 -1.18 -10.38 16.72
C ARG A 28 -0.54 -10.89 15.43
N LEU A 29 -0.37 -10.01 14.44
CA LEU A 29 0.20 -10.36 13.14
C LEU A 29 1.65 -10.79 13.27
N GLN A 30 2.41 -10.21 14.19
CA GLN A 30 3.77 -10.64 14.48
C GLN A 30 3.80 -12.07 15.04
N GLN A 31 2.87 -12.41 15.93
CA GLN A 31 2.76 -13.78 16.45
C GLN A 31 2.39 -14.77 15.34
N VAL A 32 1.43 -14.42 14.48
CA VAL A 32 1.06 -15.25 13.33
C VAL A 32 2.24 -15.45 12.38
N ALA A 33 2.95 -14.37 12.04
CA ALA A 33 4.09 -14.43 11.13
C ALA A 33 5.20 -15.37 11.67
N LYS A 34 5.51 -15.28 12.97
CA LYS A 34 6.48 -16.14 13.64
C LYS A 34 6.04 -17.59 13.79
N GLN A 35 4.74 -17.86 13.82
CA GLN A 35 4.21 -19.23 13.83
C GLN A 35 4.20 -19.85 12.42
N ALA A 36 4.06 -19.01 11.39
CA ALA A 36 4.01 -19.44 10.00
C ALA A 36 5.41 -19.77 9.43
N VAL A 37 6.50 -19.33 10.07
CA VAL A 37 7.86 -19.52 9.56
C VAL A 37 8.83 -20.00 10.63
N ASP A 38 9.86 -20.77 10.24
CA ASP A 38 11.06 -20.96 11.06
C ASP A 38 12.02 -19.77 10.87
N GLU A 39 12.12 -18.90 11.88
CA GLU A 39 13.00 -17.71 11.87
C GLU A 39 14.50 -18.03 11.72
N ARG A 40 14.90 -19.31 11.85
CA ARG A 40 16.30 -19.76 11.65
C ARG A 40 16.64 -20.00 10.19
N GLU A 41 15.62 -20.19 9.35
CA GLU A 41 15.81 -20.45 7.93
C GLU A 41 16.16 -19.17 7.16
N PRO A 42 16.79 -19.27 5.98
CA PRO A 42 17.00 -18.13 5.09
C PRO A 42 15.68 -17.45 4.70
N VAL A 43 15.72 -16.15 4.35
CA VAL A 43 14.53 -15.36 4.01
C VAL A 43 13.77 -15.98 2.83
N SER A 44 14.46 -16.52 1.83
CA SER A 44 13.81 -17.25 0.72
C SER A 44 12.94 -18.42 1.19
N GLN A 45 13.37 -19.18 2.20
CA GLN A 45 12.59 -20.29 2.76
C GLN A 45 11.44 -19.80 3.66
N GLN A 46 11.68 -18.74 4.44
CA GLN A 46 10.61 -18.10 5.22
C GLN A 46 9.50 -17.58 4.31
N VAL A 47 9.83 -17.01 3.14
CA VAL A 47 8.87 -16.57 2.12
C VAL A 47 8.04 -17.75 1.60
N VAL A 48 8.66 -18.88 1.29
CA VAL A 48 7.94 -20.07 0.81
C VAL A 48 6.96 -20.58 1.87
N GLN A 49 7.38 -20.66 3.13
CA GLN A 49 6.53 -21.06 4.25
C GLN A 49 5.36 -20.06 4.44
N LEU A 50 5.63 -18.77 4.32
CA LEU A 50 4.59 -17.74 4.44
C LEU A 50 3.61 -17.76 3.26
N VAL A 51 4.07 -18.06 2.04
CA VAL A 51 3.20 -18.27 0.87
C VAL A 51 2.30 -19.48 1.10
N ASP A 52 2.85 -20.58 1.60
CA ASP A 52 2.12 -21.81 1.89
C ASP A 52 1.02 -21.56 2.95
N TYR A 53 1.39 -20.91 4.06
CA TYR A 53 0.46 -20.50 5.10
C TYR A 53 -0.70 -19.65 4.54
N VAL A 54 -0.40 -18.60 3.77
CA VAL A 54 -1.45 -17.72 3.22
C VAL A 54 -2.29 -18.44 2.17
N ALA A 55 -1.73 -19.36 1.39
CA ALA A 55 -2.46 -20.08 0.36
C ALA A 55 -3.43 -21.12 0.95
N HIS A 56 -2.98 -21.87 1.95
CA HIS A 56 -3.65 -23.07 2.46
C HIS A 56 -4.39 -22.85 3.80
N ASP A 57 -3.81 -22.10 4.74
CA ASP A 57 -4.41 -21.92 6.07
C ASP A 57 -5.34 -20.71 6.15
N VAL A 58 -5.07 -19.65 5.36
CA VAL A 58 -5.97 -18.48 5.33
C VAL A 58 -7.22 -18.81 4.50
N PRO A 59 -8.44 -18.64 5.04
CA PRO A 59 -9.68 -18.97 4.35
C PRO A 59 -9.86 -18.22 3.01
N ARG A 60 -10.85 -18.67 2.22
CA ARG A 60 -11.27 -17.99 0.97
C ARG A 60 -12.59 -17.21 1.13
N GLY A 61 -12.98 -16.91 2.36
CA GLY A 61 -14.22 -16.20 2.65
C GLY A 61 -14.17 -14.73 2.20
N ARG A 62 -15.27 -14.03 2.45
CA ARG A 62 -15.40 -12.60 2.15
C ARG A 62 -15.56 -11.87 3.48
N PRO A 63 -14.58 -11.06 3.89
CA PRO A 63 -14.71 -10.32 5.14
C PRO A 63 -15.95 -9.41 5.11
N GLU A 64 -16.83 -9.56 6.10
CA GLU A 64 -18.07 -8.79 6.19
C GLU A 64 -17.89 -7.51 7.03
N VAL A 65 -16.89 -7.53 7.92
CA VAL A 65 -16.60 -6.43 8.84
C VAL A 65 -15.48 -5.57 8.25
N TYR A 66 -15.70 -4.26 8.19
CA TYR A 66 -14.69 -3.28 7.77
C TYR A 66 -14.15 -2.53 8.99
N PHE A 67 -12.92 -2.02 8.87
CA PHE A 67 -12.23 -1.33 9.96
C PHE A 67 -13.10 -0.28 10.65
N LEU A 68 -13.36 -0.47 11.95
CA LEU A 68 -14.18 0.36 12.85
C LEU A 68 -15.68 0.53 12.48
N SER A 69 -16.03 0.74 11.22
CA SER A 69 -17.40 1.04 10.78
C SER A 69 -17.56 0.85 9.26
N PRO A 70 -18.77 0.53 8.75
CA PRO A 70 -19.06 0.43 7.31
C PRO A 70 -18.68 1.67 6.49
N VAL A 71 -18.62 2.85 7.10
CA VAL A 71 -18.16 4.08 6.42
C VAL A 71 -16.72 3.97 5.90
N PHE A 72 -15.92 3.06 6.45
CA PHE A 72 -14.55 2.77 6.04
C PHE A 72 -14.42 1.59 5.07
N GLN A 73 -15.51 1.11 4.47
CA GLN A 73 -15.50 0.01 3.51
C GLN A 73 -14.51 0.25 2.35
N ALA A 74 -14.32 1.51 1.94
CA ALA A 74 -13.34 1.89 0.93
C ALA A 74 -11.87 1.53 1.28
N LEU A 75 -11.56 1.41 2.58
CA LEU A 75 -10.21 1.07 3.06
C LEU A 75 -9.88 -0.43 2.98
N LYS A 76 -10.89 -1.27 2.66
CA LYS A 76 -10.78 -2.74 2.60
C LYS A 76 -10.48 -3.37 3.97
N PRO A 77 -10.62 -4.71 4.14
CA PRO A 77 -10.32 -5.38 5.41
C PRO A 77 -8.84 -5.25 5.85
N THR A 78 -8.61 -5.30 7.16
CA THR A 78 -7.26 -5.38 7.76
C THR A 78 -6.62 -6.75 7.52
N ALA A 79 -5.30 -6.87 7.66
CA ALA A 79 -4.61 -8.16 7.52
C ALA A 79 -5.13 -9.20 8.53
N CYS A 80 -5.41 -8.80 9.78
CA CYS A 80 -6.04 -9.67 10.80
C CYS A 80 -7.37 -10.24 10.32
N GLN A 81 -8.25 -9.39 9.77
CA GLN A 81 -9.55 -9.83 9.25
C GLN A 81 -9.39 -10.76 8.05
N VAL A 82 -8.41 -10.53 7.19
CA VAL A 82 -8.14 -11.43 6.07
C VAL A 82 -7.64 -12.79 6.56
N ILE A 83 -6.81 -12.84 7.61
CA ILE A 83 -6.36 -14.10 8.20
C ILE A 83 -7.53 -14.89 8.80
N ASP A 84 -8.48 -14.20 9.44
CA ASP A 84 -9.62 -14.83 10.11
C ASP A 84 -10.74 -15.25 9.15
N GLU A 85 -11.09 -14.37 8.21
CA GLU A 85 -12.30 -14.49 7.38
C GLU A 85 -11.95 -14.83 5.92
N GLY A 86 -10.68 -14.69 5.52
CA GLY A 86 -10.21 -14.92 4.17
C GLY A 86 -10.28 -13.69 3.27
N GLY A 87 -10.14 -13.92 1.97
CA GLY A 87 -10.28 -12.84 0.99
C GLY A 87 -9.96 -13.26 -0.45
N ASP A 88 -10.13 -12.29 -1.35
CA ASP A 88 -9.65 -12.41 -2.73
C ASP A 88 -8.12 -12.26 -2.83
N CYS A 89 -7.58 -12.36 -4.05
CA CYS A 89 -6.14 -12.24 -4.29
C CYS A 89 -5.54 -10.92 -3.77
N ALA A 90 -6.28 -9.80 -3.89
CA ALA A 90 -5.79 -8.51 -3.42
C ALA A 90 -5.77 -8.41 -1.89
N TYR A 91 -6.70 -9.08 -1.21
CA TYR A 91 -6.74 -9.18 0.25
C TYR A 91 -5.65 -10.11 0.78
N LYS A 92 -5.47 -11.28 0.17
CA LYS A 92 -4.37 -12.20 0.52
C LYS A 92 -2.99 -11.55 0.30
N ALA A 93 -2.79 -10.84 -0.80
CA ALA A 93 -1.58 -10.05 -1.05
C ALA A 93 -1.31 -9.02 0.04
N ARG A 94 -2.35 -8.30 0.51
CA ARG A 94 -2.22 -7.40 1.65
C ARG A 94 -1.79 -8.12 2.92
N ALA A 95 -2.47 -9.22 3.27
CA ALA A 95 -2.16 -9.98 4.48
C ALA A 95 -0.71 -10.48 4.47
N PHE A 96 -0.27 -11.05 3.34
CA PHE A 96 1.10 -11.48 3.15
C PHE A 96 2.11 -10.33 3.30
N ILE A 97 1.88 -9.17 2.68
CA ILE A 97 2.79 -8.02 2.78
C ILE A 97 2.94 -7.55 4.22
N VAL A 98 1.82 -7.50 4.95
CA VAL A 98 1.82 -7.11 6.36
C VAL A 98 2.57 -8.14 7.21
N LEU A 99 2.33 -9.44 7.01
CA LEU A 99 3.05 -10.51 7.71
C LEU A 99 4.56 -10.49 7.40
N ALA A 100 4.94 -10.35 6.13
CA ALA A 100 6.33 -10.22 5.70
C ALA A 100 7.02 -9.02 6.36
N ASN A 101 6.32 -7.88 6.46
CA ASN A 101 6.83 -6.70 7.14
C ASN A 101 7.00 -6.93 8.65
N GLN A 102 6.18 -7.75 9.31
CA GLN A 102 6.39 -8.13 10.72
C GLN A 102 7.68 -8.94 10.93
N LEU A 103 8.18 -9.61 9.89
CA LEU A 103 9.44 -10.34 9.87
C LEU A 103 10.62 -9.48 9.37
N GLY A 104 10.37 -8.20 9.05
CA GLY A 104 11.39 -7.31 8.47
C GLY A 104 11.72 -7.61 7.00
N ILE A 105 10.84 -8.32 6.30
CA ILE A 105 11.02 -8.68 4.89
C ILE A 105 10.30 -7.64 4.03
N GLU A 106 11.06 -6.92 3.18
CA GLU A 106 10.49 -5.93 2.27
C GLU A 106 9.59 -6.63 1.24
N SER A 107 8.37 -6.12 1.09
CA SER A 107 7.42 -6.64 0.11
C SER A 107 6.50 -5.55 -0.41
N SER A 108 6.00 -5.76 -1.62
CA SER A 108 5.12 -4.83 -2.30
C SER A 108 4.10 -5.57 -3.16
N LYS A 109 2.92 -5.00 -3.31
CA LYS A 109 1.88 -5.59 -4.13
C LYS A 109 2.12 -5.27 -5.61
N LEU A 110 1.92 -6.27 -6.46
CA LEU A 110 1.84 -6.13 -7.90
C LEU A 110 0.42 -6.49 -8.37
N CYS A 111 -0.05 -5.79 -9.38
CA CYS A 111 -1.33 -6.04 -10.04
C CYS A 111 -1.04 -6.51 -11.47
N LEU A 112 -1.70 -7.60 -11.87
CA LEU A 112 -1.71 -8.06 -13.26
C LEU A 112 -2.91 -7.46 -13.98
N HIS A 113 -2.67 -6.89 -15.15
CA HIS A 113 -3.71 -6.27 -15.97
C HIS A 113 -4.00 -7.11 -17.20
N ASP A 114 -5.23 -7.04 -17.68
CA ASP A 114 -5.56 -7.59 -19.00
C ASP A 114 -5.19 -6.61 -20.13
N ALA A 115 -5.41 -7.02 -21.38
CA ALA A 115 -5.16 -6.20 -22.55
C ALA A 115 -5.95 -4.86 -22.58
N SER A 116 -7.01 -4.72 -21.78
CA SER A 116 -7.76 -3.46 -21.64
C SER A 116 -7.16 -2.52 -20.58
N GLY A 117 -6.16 -2.98 -19.81
CA GLY A 117 -5.57 -2.27 -18.69
C GLY A 117 -6.37 -2.39 -17.39
N GLU A 118 -7.36 -3.29 -17.32
CA GLU A 118 -8.10 -3.56 -16.09
C GLU A 118 -7.32 -4.52 -15.18
N ALA A 119 -7.18 -4.17 -13.90
CA ALA A 119 -6.54 -5.05 -12.93
C ALA A 119 -7.39 -6.31 -12.70
N ARG A 120 -6.85 -7.49 -13.04
CA ARG A 120 -7.55 -8.79 -12.94
C ARG A 120 -7.07 -9.64 -11.78
N HIS A 121 -5.82 -9.48 -11.37
CA HIS A 121 -5.20 -10.30 -10.32
C HIS A 121 -4.18 -9.51 -9.52
N ALA A 122 -3.83 -10.02 -8.34
CA ALA A 122 -2.82 -9.44 -7.48
C ALA A 122 -1.86 -10.52 -6.99
N VAL A 123 -0.57 -10.22 -7.14
CA VAL A 123 0.56 -11.00 -6.64
C VAL A 123 1.42 -10.11 -5.74
N ALA A 124 2.42 -10.66 -5.06
CA ALA A 124 3.37 -9.87 -4.30
C ALA A 124 4.79 -10.03 -4.84
N ARG A 125 5.56 -8.96 -4.80
CA ARG A 125 7.02 -8.98 -4.92
C ARG A 125 7.61 -8.93 -3.53
N VAL A 126 8.56 -9.78 -3.22
CA VAL A 126 9.19 -9.89 -1.90
C VAL A 126 10.69 -10.04 -2.02
N ALA A 127 11.42 -9.19 -1.30
CA ALA A 127 12.87 -9.19 -1.30
C ALA A 127 13.40 -10.37 -0.49
N THR A 128 14.37 -11.09 -1.04
CA THR A 128 15.07 -12.18 -0.38
C THR A 128 16.58 -12.01 -0.54
N GLU A 129 17.36 -12.82 0.15
CA GLU A 129 18.81 -12.90 -0.05
C GLU A 129 19.22 -13.36 -1.47
N ARG A 130 18.29 -13.94 -2.24
CA ARG A 130 18.48 -14.42 -3.61
C ARG A 130 17.98 -13.43 -4.67
N GLY A 131 17.41 -12.30 -4.25
CA GLY A 131 16.72 -11.33 -5.09
C GLY A 131 15.20 -11.36 -4.90
N ASP A 132 14.49 -10.62 -5.74
CA ASP A 132 13.05 -10.42 -5.58
C ASP A 132 12.25 -11.61 -6.10
N TYR A 133 11.55 -12.31 -5.21
CA TYR A 133 10.59 -13.32 -5.59
C TYR A 133 9.26 -12.67 -5.99
N ILE A 134 8.61 -13.24 -6.99
CA ILE A 134 7.19 -13.01 -7.25
C ILE A 134 6.42 -14.17 -6.62
N VAL A 135 5.34 -13.87 -5.90
CA VAL A 135 4.52 -14.88 -5.22
C VAL A 135 3.04 -14.67 -5.49
N ASP A 136 2.35 -15.76 -5.83
CA ASP A 136 0.91 -15.82 -6.02
C ASP A 136 0.25 -16.57 -4.87
N LEU A 137 -0.42 -15.81 -4.02
CA LEU A 137 -0.98 -16.30 -2.77
C LEU A 137 -2.36 -16.93 -2.93
N LEU A 138 -3.00 -16.74 -4.09
CA LEU A 138 -4.26 -17.40 -4.39
C LEU A 138 -4.02 -18.84 -4.82
N PHE A 139 -2.91 -19.07 -5.52
CA PHE A 139 -2.52 -20.35 -6.09
C PHE A 139 -1.32 -21.01 -5.38
N GLY A 140 -0.78 -20.39 -4.33
CA GLY A 140 0.33 -20.93 -3.55
C GLY A 140 1.64 -21.07 -4.35
N ILE A 141 1.85 -20.21 -5.34
CA ILE A 141 3.00 -20.28 -6.25
C ILE A 141 4.05 -19.29 -5.80
N CYS A 142 5.31 -19.72 -5.83
CA CYS A 142 6.46 -18.85 -5.65
C CYS A 142 7.35 -19.01 -6.89
N TYR A 143 7.36 -18.00 -7.76
CA TYR A 143 8.01 -18.07 -9.08
C TYR A 143 9.54 -18.05 -8.94
N ARG A 144 10.14 -19.24 -8.95
CA ARG A 144 11.59 -19.46 -8.80
C ARG A 144 12.05 -20.60 -9.70
N ASN A 145 13.30 -20.53 -10.15
CA ASN A 145 13.95 -21.61 -10.90
C ASN A 145 14.23 -22.82 -9.99
N GLU A 146 14.59 -23.97 -10.59
CA GLU A 146 14.92 -25.21 -9.87
C GLU A 146 16.04 -25.02 -8.83
N ASP A 147 16.99 -24.12 -9.10
CA ASP A 147 18.09 -23.77 -8.20
C ASP A 147 17.69 -22.78 -7.07
N GLY A 148 16.41 -22.38 -7.04
CA GLY A 148 15.85 -21.42 -6.11
C GLY A 148 16.13 -19.96 -6.45
N THR A 149 16.68 -19.63 -7.62
CA THR A 149 16.83 -18.22 -8.04
C THR A 149 15.50 -17.61 -8.48
N PRO A 150 15.28 -16.29 -8.30
CA PRO A 150 14.05 -15.63 -8.72
C PRO A 150 13.85 -15.69 -10.24
N MET A 151 12.61 -15.93 -10.68
CA MET A 151 12.22 -15.70 -12.07
C MET A 151 11.87 -14.22 -12.29
N SER A 152 12.29 -13.66 -13.42
CA SER A 152 11.91 -12.30 -13.80
C SER A 152 10.48 -12.26 -14.36
N ILE A 153 9.81 -11.10 -14.28
CA ILE A 153 8.46 -10.94 -14.85
C ILE A 153 8.40 -11.29 -16.36
N PRO A 154 9.34 -10.84 -17.21
CA PRO A 154 9.35 -11.24 -18.62
C PRO A 154 9.48 -12.76 -18.81
N TYR A 155 10.33 -13.41 -18.02
CA TYR A 155 10.47 -14.87 -18.08
C TYR A 155 9.18 -15.58 -17.66
N ILE A 156 8.52 -15.11 -16.60
CA ILE A 156 7.23 -15.66 -16.16
C ILE A 156 6.18 -15.48 -17.26
N ALA A 157 6.11 -14.33 -17.91
CA ALA A 157 5.17 -14.06 -19.00
C ALA A 157 5.37 -15.04 -20.17
N ASP A 158 6.62 -15.23 -20.60
CA ASP A 158 6.95 -16.10 -21.75
C ASP A 158 6.77 -17.60 -21.45
N ASN A 159 6.81 -18.01 -20.17
CA ASN A 159 6.84 -19.41 -19.74
C ASN A 159 5.70 -19.78 -18.79
N LEU A 160 4.65 -18.97 -18.70
CA LEU A 160 3.62 -19.13 -17.66
C LEU A 160 2.98 -20.53 -17.70
N GLU A 161 2.61 -21.03 -18.87
CA GLU A 161 2.00 -22.36 -19.00
C GLU A 161 2.89 -23.50 -18.51
N SER A 162 4.19 -23.47 -18.84
CA SER A 162 5.12 -24.51 -18.41
C SER A 162 5.44 -24.44 -16.92
N ILE A 163 5.51 -23.22 -16.36
CA ILE A 163 5.64 -23.00 -14.91
C ILE A 163 4.43 -23.58 -14.18
N ILE A 164 3.21 -23.26 -14.62
CA ILE A 164 1.98 -23.80 -14.00
C ILE A 164 1.93 -25.32 -14.11
N ALA A 165 2.28 -25.90 -15.26
CA ALA A 165 2.35 -27.36 -15.41
C ALA A 165 3.32 -28.00 -14.41
N THR A 166 4.49 -27.39 -14.22
CA THR A 166 5.51 -27.87 -13.27
C THR A 166 5.03 -27.81 -11.82
N GLU A 167 4.34 -26.73 -11.43
CA GLU A 167 3.71 -26.60 -10.11
C GLU A 167 2.67 -27.70 -9.87
N VAL A 168 1.85 -27.99 -10.88
CA VAL A 168 0.85 -29.07 -10.83
C VAL A 168 1.48 -30.44 -10.67
N ASP A 169 2.53 -30.73 -11.44
CA ASP A 169 3.26 -32.00 -11.39
C ASP A 169 4.00 -32.18 -10.05
N SER A 170 4.39 -31.06 -9.42
CA SER A 170 4.99 -31.02 -8.08
C SER A 170 3.96 -31.17 -6.95
N GLY A 171 2.67 -31.31 -7.26
CA GLY A 171 1.60 -31.54 -6.29
C GLY A 171 0.87 -30.28 -5.80
N ASN A 172 1.12 -29.11 -6.39
CA ASN A 172 0.36 -27.90 -6.07
C ASN A 172 -1.05 -27.98 -6.68
N GLU A 173 -2.00 -28.48 -5.90
CA GLU A 173 -3.40 -28.62 -6.32
C GLU A 173 -4.10 -27.30 -6.62
N LEU A 174 -3.60 -26.18 -6.07
CA LEU A 174 -4.17 -24.86 -6.35
C LEU A 174 -3.78 -24.36 -7.74
N ALA A 175 -2.53 -24.62 -8.17
CA ALA A 175 -2.03 -24.27 -9.50
C ALA A 175 -2.87 -24.89 -10.64
N ARG A 176 -3.52 -26.06 -10.42
CA ARG A 176 -4.44 -26.68 -11.40
C ARG A 176 -5.60 -25.78 -11.82
N LYS A 177 -5.96 -24.81 -10.98
CA LYS A 177 -7.06 -23.87 -11.22
C LYS A 177 -6.58 -22.53 -11.78
N TYR A 178 -5.29 -22.38 -12.08
CA TYR A 178 -4.71 -21.13 -12.55
C TYR A 178 -5.23 -20.81 -13.97
N PRO A 179 -5.97 -19.71 -14.18
CA PRO A 179 -6.48 -19.33 -15.49
C PRO A 179 -5.43 -18.51 -16.25
N VAL A 180 -4.53 -19.18 -16.97
CA VAL A 180 -3.39 -18.56 -17.69
C VAL A 180 -3.82 -17.37 -18.55
N GLU A 181 -4.85 -17.54 -19.38
CA GLU A 181 -5.36 -16.48 -20.28
C GLU A 181 -5.90 -15.25 -19.53
N ARG A 182 -6.37 -15.44 -18.29
CA ARG A 182 -6.97 -14.36 -17.49
C ARG A 182 -5.93 -13.60 -16.67
N TYR A 183 -4.86 -14.28 -16.26
CA TYR A 183 -3.80 -13.74 -15.40
C TYR A 183 -2.43 -13.78 -16.08
N PRO A 184 -2.29 -13.15 -17.26
CA PRO A 184 -0.98 -13.03 -17.91
C PRO A 184 -0.07 -12.05 -17.15
N PHE A 185 1.24 -12.21 -17.33
CA PHE A 185 2.26 -11.33 -16.76
C PHE A 185 2.72 -10.22 -17.74
N ASP A 186 1.91 -9.94 -18.77
CA ASP A 186 2.25 -9.00 -19.84
C ASP A 186 2.23 -7.52 -19.39
N ASP A 187 1.34 -7.16 -18.47
CA ASP A 187 1.23 -5.82 -17.90
C ASP A 187 1.14 -5.87 -16.36
N VAL A 188 2.28 -5.60 -15.72
CA VAL A 188 2.45 -5.66 -14.27
C VAL A 188 2.77 -4.28 -13.73
N SER A 189 2.00 -3.81 -12.74
CA SER A 189 2.32 -2.56 -12.04
C SER A 189 1.98 -2.60 -10.55
N THR A 190 2.71 -1.81 -9.77
CA THR A 190 2.49 -1.64 -8.33
C THR A 190 1.27 -0.77 -8.03
N ILE A 191 1.05 0.26 -8.85
CA ILE A 191 0.01 1.28 -8.71
C ILE A 191 -0.79 1.34 -10.00
N ASN A 192 -2.11 1.13 -9.89
CA ASN A 192 -3.00 1.37 -11.02
C ASN A 192 -3.26 2.89 -11.17
N TRP A 193 -2.34 3.56 -11.87
CA TRP A 193 -2.39 5.00 -12.14
C TRP A 193 -3.63 5.43 -12.94
N LYS A 194 -4.22 4.51 -13.72
CA LYS A 194 -5.37 4.77 -14.60
C LYS A 194 -6.72 4.63 -13.88
N LYS A 195 -6.74 4.05 -12.67
CA LYS A 195 -7.98 3.68 -11.96
C LYS A 195 -8.91 4.84 -11.65
N SER A 196 -8.39 6.01 -11.30
CA SER A 196 -9.20 7.15 -10.87
C SER A 196 -8.56 8.45 -11.30
N ASP A 197 -9.36 9.50 -11.46
CA ASP A 197 -8.85 10.82 -11.88
C ASP A 197 -7.87 11.42 -10.87
N PHE A 198 -8.00 11.07 -9.58
CA PHE A 198 -7.00 11.40 -8.57
C PHE A 198 -5.63 10.81 -8.91
N TRP A 199 -5.56 9.51 -9.21
CA TRP A 199 -4.32 8.84 -9.58
C TRP A 199 -3.77 9.31 -10.92
N LYS A 200 -4.64 9.63 -11.90
CA LYS A 200 -4.22 10.23 -13.17
C LYS A 200 -3.60 11.62 -12.96
N SER A 201 -4.20 12.43 -12.08
CA SER A 201 -3.66 13.75 -11.72
C SER A 201 -2.34 13.64 -10.96
N ALA A 202 -2.24 12.69 -10.02
CA ALA A 202 -0.99 12.40 -9.31
C ALA A 202 0.10 11.94 -10.29
N TYR A 203 -0.20 11.02 -11.20
CA TYR A 203 0.70 10.58 -12.27
C TYR A 203 1.18 11.76 -13.12
N SER A 204 0.25 12.60 -13.61
CA SER A 204 0.59 13.78 -14.42
C SER A 204 1.47 14.77 -13.66
N THR A 205 1.30 14.89 -12.34
CA THR A 205 2.13 15.78 -11.50
C THR A 205 3.53 15.20 -11.31
N LEU A 206 3.63 13.89 -11.03
CA LEU A 206 4.92 13.20 -10.88
C LEU A 206 5.74 13.22 -12.17
N ASN A 207 5.07 13.09 -13.33
CA ASN A 207 5.71 13.11 -14.64
C ASN A 207 6.35 14.47 -15.00
N VAL A 208 6.12 15.52 -14.21
CA VAL A 208 6.84 16.81 -14.34
C VAL A 208 8.29 16.70 -13.85
N VAL A 209 8.58 15.78 -12.92
CA VAL A 209 9.87 15.69 -12.22
C VAL A 209 10.51 14.29 -12.24
N MET A 210 9.78 13.27 -12.68
CA MET A 210 10.24 11.87 -12.76
C MET A 210 9.99 11.30 -14.16
N SER A 211 10.81 10.34 -14.60
CA SER A 211 10.54 9.58 -15.82
C SER A 211 9.42 8.55 -15.63
N GLU A 212 8.80 8.10 -16.72
CA GLU A 212 7.76 7.06 -16.67
C GLU A 212 8.27 5.76 -16.02
N GLU A 213 9.52 5.39 -16.29
CA GLU A 213 10.18 4.22 -15.67
C GLU A 213 10.31 4.38 -14.14
N GLN A 214 10.71 5.56 -13.67
CA GLN A 214 10.78 5.84 -12.23
C GLN A 214 9.39 5.81 -11.57
N ILE A 215 8.36 6.31 -12.26
CA ILE A 215 6.97 6.29 -11.76
C ILE A 215 6.41 4.87 -11.75
N ALA A 216 6.70 4.08 -12.79
CA ALA A 216 6.32 2.66 -12.85
C ALA A 216 6.99 1.85 -11.73
N GLY A 217 8.22 2.21 -11.36
CA GLY A 217 8.95 1.61 -10.25
C GLY A 217 8.52 2.07 -8.84
N LEU A 218 7.63 3.07 -8.71
CA LEU A 218 7.19 3.55 -7.41
C LEU A 218 6.44 2.44 -6.66
N GLN A 219 6.96 2.08 -5.49
CA GLN A 219 6.26 1.16 -4.61
C GLN A 219 5.10 1.86 -3.90
N ARG A 220 4.04 1.11 -3.61
CA ARG A 220 2.98 1.59 -2.74
C ARG A 220 3.53 1.70 -1.31
N PRO A 221 3.28 2.81 -0.60
CA PRO A 221 3.77 2.94 0.76
C PRO A 221 3.05 1.94 1.67
N TYR A 222 3.81 1.36 2.62
CA TYR A 222 3.34 0.32 3.53
C TYR A 222 2.03 0.67 4.24
N PHE A 223 1.90 1.93 4.70
CA PHE A 223 0.69 2.37 5.41
C PHE A 223 -0.60 2.22 4.57
N SER A 224 -0.51 2.10 3.24
CA SER A 224 -1.68 1.88 2.37
C SER A 224 -2.19 0.43 2.37
N GLU A 225 -1.45 -0.48 3.01
CA GLU A 225 -1.90 -1.84 3.31
C GLU A 225 -2.51 -1.98 4.70
N GLU A 226 -2.43 -0.94 5.53
CA GLU A 226 -2.90 -0.90 6.92
C GLU A 226 -4.03 0.14 7.10
N PRO A 227 -5.31 -0.25 7.02
CA PRO A 227 -6.45 0.67 7.16
C PRO A 227 -6.38 1.56 8.40
N ALA A 228 -5.91 1.00 9.52
CA ALA A 228 -5.75 1.70 10.78
C ALA A 228 -4.74 2.86 10.69
N LEU A 229 -3.59 2.65 10.04
CA LEU A 229 -2.61 3.71 9.80
C LEU A 229 -3.15 4.77 8.83
N MET A 230 -3.87 4.36 7.78
CA MET A 230 -4.48 5.31 6.85
C MET A 230 -5.43 6.27 7.57
N VAL A 231 -6.32 5.75 8.43
CA VAL A 231 -7.26 6.57 9.21
C VAL A 231 -6.51 7.46 10.20
N ALA A 232 -5.51 6.92 10.90
CA ALA A 232 -4.73 7.69 11.87
C ALA A 232 -4.01 8.87 11.19
N TYR A 233 -3.31 8.63 10.08
CA TYR A 233 -2.61 9.68 9.34
C TYR A 233 -3.57 10.69 8.72
N ALA A 234 -4.69 10.25 8.17
CA ALA A 234 -5.70 11.18 7.66
C ALA A 234 -6.25 12.07 8.78
N ALA A 235 -6.59 11.48 9.94
CA ALA A 235 -7.15 12.22 11.07
C ALA A 235 -6.15 13.22 11.66
N PHE A 236 -4.91 12.80 11.93
CA PHE A 236 -3.86 13.70 12.43
C PHE A 236 -3.47 14.77 11.40
N GLY A 237 -3.40 14.41 10.12
CA GLY A 237 -3.18 15.34 9.01
C GLY A 237 -4.26 16.41 8.97
N CYS A 238 -5.54 16.04 8.97
CA CYS A 238 -6.65 17.00 9.01
C CYS A 238 -6.60 17.89 10.26
N CYS A 239 -6.31 17.34 11.44
CA CYS A 239 -6.10 18.12 12.66
C CYS A 239 -5.00 19.16 12.48
N PHE A 240 -3.84 18.75 11.98
CA PHE A 240 -2.71 19.64 11.73
C PHE A 240 -3.10 20.76 10.77
N MET A 241 -3.77 20.45 9.67
CA MET A 241 -4.25 21.44 8.70
C MET A 241 -5.20 22.47 9.34
N ILE A 242 -6.15 22.03 10.17
CA ILE A 242 -7.15 22.91 10.82
C ILE A 242 -6.53 23.81 11.90
N VAL A 243 -5.52 23.31 12.61
CA VAL A 243 -4.89 24.02 13.73
C VAL A 243 -3.79 24.96 13.25
N ILE A 244 -2.93 24.52 12.32
CA ILE A 244 -1.68 25.20 11.97
C ILE A 244 -1.80 26.12 10.76
N ILE A 245 -2.54 25.72 9.71
CA ILE A 245 -2.58 26.51 8.47
C ILE A 245 -3.28 27.87 8.65
N PRO A 246 -4.47 27.98 9.27
CA PRO A 246 -5.13 29.26 9.43
C PRO A 246 -4.28 30.34 10.16
N PRO A 247 -3.63 30.05 11.31
CA PRO A 247 -2.75 31.04 11.94
C PRO A 247 -1.50 31.34 11.10
N ALA A 248 -0.93 30.36 10.38
CA ALA A 248 0.20 30.59 9.48
C ALA A 248 -0.17 31.54 8.33
N ILE A 249 -1.29 31.30 7.66
CA ILE A 249 -1.81 32.19 6.60
C ILE A 249 -2.07 33.59 7.15
N ARG A 250 -2.73 33.71 8.32
CA ARG A 250 -2.99 35.01 8.96
C ARG A 250 -1.69 35.76 9.28
N ARG A 251 -0.65 35.06 9.74
CA ARG A 251 0.66 35.65 10.03
C ARG A 251 1.34 36.17 8.75
N ILE A 252 1.34 35.37 7.69
CA ILE A 252 1.90 35.75 6.38
C ILE A 252 1.15 36.97 5.82
N TRP A 253 -0.18 36.98 5.91
CA TRP A 253 -1.00 38.11 5.45
C TRP A 253 -0.72 39.40 6.25
N ARG A 254 -0.64 39.32 7.59
CA ARG A 254 -0.30 40.49 8.43
C ARG A 254 1.08 41.03 8.10
N TRP A 255 2.08 40.16 7.92
CA TRP A 255 3.43 40.56 7.55
C TRP A 255 3.49 41.23 6.17
N ARG A 256 2.77 40.69 5.18
CA ARG A 256 2.64 41.31 3.85
C ARG A 256 1.93 42.67 3.90
N LYS A 257 0.96 42.84 4.79
CA LYS A 257 0.26 44.13 4.98
C LYS A 257 1.22 45.19 5.56
N HIS A 258 1.92 44.89 6.65
CA HIS A 258 2.89 45.82 7.24
C HIS A 258 3.97 46.26 6.24
N ARG A 259 4.54 45.33 5.46
CA ARG A 259 5.52 45.70 4.42
C ARG A 259 4.95 46.63 3.33
N ARG A 260 3.67 46.53 2.99
CA ARG A 260 3.05 47.46 2.03
C ARG A 260 2.85 48.83 2.65
N ASP A 261 2.42 48.87 3.91
CA ASP A 261 2.20 50.11 4.64
C ASP A 261 3.53 50.88 4.84
N ASP A 262 4.63 50.18 5.15
CA ASP A 262 5.99 50.75 5.30
C ASP A 262 6.54 51.34 3.98
N VAL A 263 6.28 50.68 2.84
CA VAL A 263 6.69 51.19 1.52
C VAL A 263 5.86 52.43 1.14
N ALA A 264 4.58 52.45 1.47
CA ALA A 264 3.70 53.59 1.20
C ALA A 264 4.12 54.85 1.98
N SER A 265 4.46 54.72 3.28
CA SER A 265 4.93 55.85 4.10
C SER A 265 6.24 56.44 3.55
N THR A 266 7.20 55.60 3.17
CA THR A 266 8.50 56.05 2.64
C THR A 266 8.34 56.83 1.33
N SER A 267 7.41 56.43 0.46
CA SER A 267 7.14 57.12 -0.81
C SER A 267 6.42 58.47 -0.67
N THR A 268 5.77 58.71 0.47
CA THR A 268 5.05 59.96 0.74
C THR A 268 6.02 61.00 1.29
N GLU A 269 6.97 60.59 2.15
CA GLU A 269 8.03 61.46 2.63
C GLU A 269 8.95 61.95 1.49
N SER A 270 9.35 61.07 0.56
CA SER A 270 10.27 61.48 -0.52
C SER A 270 9.71 62.55 -1.46
N LYS A 271 8.37 62.61 -1.61
CA LYS A 271 7.72 63.64 -2.44
C LYS A 271 7.60 64.99 -1.75
N SER A 272 7.74 65.05 -0.43
CA SER A 272 7.62 66.29 0.35
C SER A 272 8.92 67.09 0.43
N THR A 273 10.06 66.48 0.09
CA THR A 273 11.40 67.09 0.21
C THR A 273 11.95 67.67 -1.09
N GLU A 274 11.22 67.57 -2.21
CA GLU A 274 11.60 68.11 -3.52
C GLU A 274 10.87 69.42 -3.90
N GLY A 275 10.20 70.08 -2.95
CA GLY A 275 9.58 71.41 -3.13
C GLY A 275 10.23 72.45 -2.23
#